data_AF-A0A2T4KT78-F1
#
_entry.id   AF-A0A2T4KT78-F1
#
_cell.length_a   1.000
_cell.length_b   1.000
_cell.length_c   1.000
_cell.angle_alpha   90.00
_cell.angle_beta   90.00
_cell.angle_gamma   90.00
#
_symmetry.space_group_name_H-M   'P 1'
#
loop_
_entity.id
_entity.type
_entity.pdbx_description
1 polymer ?
#
loop_
_entity_poly.entity_id
_entity_poly.type
_entity_poly.pdbx_seq_one_letter_code
_entity_poly.pdbx_strand_id
1 'polypeptide(L)'
;MNRFLKYFMMLLTLVLIVIPVIFIINLYHTSENAMQASYDKSDAKRQSNIREGKVDPSKDAVSILFLGIDDNEGRRENGQTTEHSRTDSMILSTFSPEKRQIRLLSIPRDTISYIPKVGYYDKITHAHAYGGPTAAMDSVEATLNVPVDYYVRVNMEAFVKAVDELGGIYYDVPYNLNEPNTDDSGRIKIKKGYQKLNGDEALAVARTRHHDSDLKRGERQMDLIKLLFKKAKSLDSYNKLDNLVEIVGDNAKHNLSTDEIKSLASMYLSDDIEFKTSQLKGKNDYLNEIYYYNPSVSSIMKYSNILRSDLGLSKIKDKNEYLDHRVIKHYGSLVPLTPLDQSLLKHNQNDSSASTDENDESNDENVSNSNDANTTSENQTNQNDTGNTNTEQYQNSQYNNNADFNNSSMINNQY
;
A
#
# COMPACT_ATOMS: atom_id res chain seq x y z
N MET A 1 -27.63 58.40 -16.72
CA MET A 1 -27.29 57.11 -17.38
C MET A 1 -28.49 56.64 -18.18
N ASN A 2 -28.32 56.25 -19.45
CA ASN A 2 -29.43 55.75 -20.27
C ASN A 2 -30.05 54.49 -19.65
N ARG A 3 -31.38 54.33 -19.72
CA ARG A 3 -32.07 53.14 -19.17
C ARG A 3 -31.49 51.84 -19.76
N PHE A 4 -31.26 51.84 -21.07
CA PHE A 4 -30.55 50.76 -21.79
C PHE A 4 -29.18 50.44 -21.18
N LEU A 5 -28.34 51.46 -20.94
CA LEU A 5 -27.00 51.26 -20.36
C LEU A 5 -27.07 50.72 -18.91
N LYS A 6 -28.09 51.11 -18.13
CA LYS A 6 -28.32 50.56 -16.79
C LYS A 6 -28.67 49.06 -16.84
N TYR A 7 -29.57 48.66 -17.73
CA TYR A 7 -29.93 47.24 -17.90
C TYR A 7 -28.79 46.41 -18.48
N PHE A 8 -28.03 46.96 -19.44
CA PHE A 8 -26.82 46.32 -19.97
C PHE A 8 -25.77 46.08 -18.88
N MET A 9 -25.49 47.08 -18.03
CA MET A 9 -24.56 46.93 -16.91
C MET A 9 -25.04 45.88 -15.88
N MET A 10 -26.34 45.82 -15.59
CA MET A 10 -26.93 44.78 -14.72
C MET A 10 -26.83 43.38 -15.32
N LEU A 11 -27.08 43.23 -16.62
CA LEU A 11 -26.92 41.96 -17.33
C LEU A 11 -25.44 41.53 -17.34
N LEU A 12 -24.52 42.46 -17.61
CA LEU A 12 -23.08 42.20 -17.62
C LEU A 12 -22.56 41.76 -16.25
N THR A 13 -23.01 42.39 -15.16
CA THR A 13 -22.66 41.96 -13.79
C THR A 13 -23.27 40.61 -13.43
N LEU A 14 -24.51 40.32 -13.86
CA LEU A 14 -25.11 39.00 -13.68
C LEU A 14 -24.29 37.92 -14.41
N VAL A 15 -23.94 38.15 -15.68
CA VAL A 15 -23.13 37.22 -16.49
C VAL A 15 -21.73 37.01 -15.89
N LEU A 16 -21.08 38.08 -15.41
CA LEU A 16 -19.78 38.02 -14.72
C LEU A 16 -19.79 37.27 -13.39
N ILE A 17 -20.96 37.05 -12.76
CA ILE A 17 -21.10 36.26 -11.54
C ILE A 17 -21.55 34.82 -11.87
N VAL A 18 -22.53 34.68 -12.75
CA VAL A 18 -23.15 33.38 -13.10
C VAL A 18 -22.19 32.49 -13.89
N ILE A 19 -21.41 33.02 -14.84
CA ILE A 19 -20.46 32.19 -15.61
C ILE A 19 -19.36 31.60 -14.70
N PRO A 20 -18.67 32.38 -13.84
CA PRO A 20 -17.71 31.79 -12.89
C PRO A 20 -18.36 30.81 -11.91
N VAL A 21 -19.57 31.07 -11.41
CA VAL A 21 -20.26 30.12 -10.51
C VAL A 21 -20.59 28.80 -11.22
N ILE A 22 -21.10 28.84 -12.45
CA ILE A 22 -21.33 27.61 -13.24
C ILE A 22 -20.01 26.90 -13.57
N PHE A 23 -18.95 27.64 -13.89
CA PHE A 23 -17.63 27.08 -14.14
C PHE A 23 -17.05 26.38 -12.88
N ILE A 24 -17.16 27.00 -11.72
CA ILE A 24 -16.75 26.43 -10.42
C ILE A 24 -17.58 25.18 -10.08
N ILE A 25 -18.90 25.20 -10.31
CA ILE A 25 -19.78 24.06 -10.07
C ILE A 25 -19.41 22.88 -10.98
N ASN A 26 -19.17 23.11 -12.27
CA ASN A 26 -18.71 22.06 -13.19
C ASN A 26 -17.34 21.51 -12.77
N LEU A 27 -16.37 22.38 -12.44
CA LEU A 27 -15.04 21.96 -11.99
C LEU A 27 -15.11 21.05 -10.75
N TYR A 28 -15.96 21.43 -9.78
CA TYR A 28 -16.17 20.69 -8.55
C TYR A 28 -16.80 19.30 -8.81
N HIS A 29 -17.80 19.22 -9.70
CA HIS A 29 -18.44 17.95 -10.05
C HIS A 29 -17.49 16.99 -10.81
N THR A 30 -16.63 17.49 -11.69
CA THR A 30 -15.71 16.61 -12.44
C THR A 30 -14.64 15.99 -11.52
N SER A 31 -14.04 16.80 -10.63
CA SER A 31 -13.08 16.33 -9.63
C SER A 31 -13.70 15.27 -8.70
N GLU A 32 -14.91 15.52 -8.18
CA GLU A 32 -15.60 14.59 -7.28
C GLU A 32 -15.94 13.25 -7.96
N ASN A 33 -16.37 13.27 -9.23
CA ASN A 33 -16.67 12.04 -9.99
C ASN A 33 -15.44 11.12 -10.13
N ALA A 34 -14.28 11.69 -10.45
CA ALA A 34 -13.05 10.91 -10.62
C ALA A 34 -12.49 10.39 -9.29
N MET A 35 -12.58 11.18 -8.21
CA MET A 35 -12.28 10.69 -6.85
C MET A 35 -13.16 9.49 -6.49
N GLN A 36 -14.44 9.53 -6.86
CA GLN A 36 -15.37 8.41 -6.64
C GLN A 36 -15.11 7.21 -7.56
N ALA A 37 -14.41 7.39 -8.69
CA ALA A 37 -13.99 6.31 -9.57
C ALA A 37 -12.76 5.56 -9.04
N SER A 38 -11.77 6.27 -8.49
CA SER A 38 -10.61 5.66 -7.81
C SER A 38 -10.88 5.20 -6.36
N TYR A 39 -11.98 5.63 -5.75
CA TYR A 39 -12.27 5.31 -4.36
C TYR A 39 -12.79 3.88 -4.17
N ASP A 40 -12.00 3.03 -3.53
CA ASP A 40 -12.43 1.69 -3.12
C ASP A 40 -13.32 1.76 -1.87
N LYS A 41 -14.62 1.59 -2.10
CA LYS A 41 -15.66 1.56 -1.07
C LYS A 41 -15.63 0.29 -0.20
N SER A 42 -14.99 -0.79 -0.65
CA SER A 42 -14.80 -2.00 0.15
C SER A 42 -13.67 -1.82 1.16
N ASP A 43 -12.55 -1.22 0.76
CA ASP A 43 -11.41 -0.93 1.65
C ASP A 43 -11.61 0.34 2.52
N ALA A 44 -12.62 1.17 2.24
CA ALA A 44 -12.91 2.42 2.93
C ALA A 44 -13.08 2.32 4.47
N LYS A 45 -13.49 1.14 4.94
CA LYS A 45 -13.67 0.80 6.36
C LYS A 45 -12.49 0.02 6.96
N ARG A 46 -11.48 -0.36 6.16
CA ARG A 46 -10.31 -1.08 6.66
C ARG A 46 -9.63 -0.27 7.75
N GLN A 47 -9.33 -0.91 8.87
CA GLN A 47 -8.54 -0.38 9.96
C GLN A 47 -7.32 -1.28 10.18
N SER A 48 -6.15 -0.69 10.47
CA SER A 48 -4.97 -1.45 10.87
C SER A 48 -5.21 -2.13 12.23
N ASN A 49 -4.81 -3.39 12.35
CA ASN A 49 -4.82 -4.15 13.62
C ASN A 49 -3.81 -3.61 14.67
N ILE A 50 -3.14 -2.48 14.38
CA ILE A 50 -2.22 -1.76 15.28
C ILE A 50 -2.85 -0.43 15.78
N ARG A 51 -4.01 -0.03 15.24
CA ARG A 51 -4.77 1.17 15.65
C ARG A 51 -5.98 0.79 16.51
N GLU A 52 -6.23 1.56 17.57
CA GLU A 52 -7.43 1.47 18.42
C GLU A 52 -8.72 1.94 17.69
N GLY A 53 -8.59 2.72 16.62
CA GLY A 53 -9.71 3.25 15.83
C GLY A 53 -9.25 3.82 14.48
N LYS A 54 -10.19 4.05 13.55
CA LYS A 54 -9.91 4.77 12.30
C LYS A 54 -9.45 6.20 12.62
N VAL A 55 -8.33 6.61 12.01
CA VAL A 55 -7.73 7.94 12.14
C VAL A 55 -8.44 8.98 11.27
N ASP A 56 -8.30 10.25 11.64
CA ASP A 56 -8.81 11.40 10.89
C ASP A 56 -7.64 12.23 10.32
N PRO A 57 -7.33 12.13 9.00
CA PRO A 57 -6.29 12.89 8.32
C PRO A 57 -6.36 14.41 8.43
N SER A 58 -7.48 14.99 8.91
CA SER A 58 -7.58 16.43 9.18
C SER A 58 -6.92 16.85 10.50
N LYS A 59 -6.59 15.89 11.39
CA LYS A 59 -6.10 16.14 12.76
C LYS A 59 -4.95 15.21 13.16
N ASP A 60 -5.06 13.93 12.83
CA ASP A 60 -4.17 12.88 13.27
C ASP A 60 -2.93 12.74 12.38
N ALA A 61 -1.87 12.17 12.95
CA ALA A 61 -0.75 11.70 12.16
C ALA A 61 -1.08 10.35 11.52
N VAL A 62 -1.07 10.31 10.18
CA VAL A 62 -1.52 9.17 9.38
C VAL A 62 -0.42 8.59 8.51
N SER A 63 -0.58 7.33 8.14
CA SER A 63 0.31 6.59 7.25
C SER A 63 -0.37 6.24 5.94
N ILE A 64 0.36 6.37 4.84
CA ILE A 64 -0.12 6.09 3.49
C ILE A 64 0.90 5.22 2.76
N LEU A 65 0.47 4.06 2.29
CA LEU A 65 1.28 3.18 1.46
C LEU A 65 1.06 3.52 -0.02
N PHE A 66 2.08 4.11 -0.65
CA PHE A 66 2.08 4.33 -2.10
C PHE A 66 2.55 3.07 -2.82
N LEU A 67 1.72 2.59 -3.74
CA LEU A 67 1.92 1.37 -4.51
C LEU A 67 1.96 1.74 -6.00
N GLY A 68 3.14 1.67 -6.61
CA GLY A 68 3.27 1.72 -8.07
C GLY A 68 3.18 0.30 -8.61
N ILE A 69 2.15 -0.02 -9.40
CA ILE A 69 1.96 -1.36 -9.97
C ILE A 69 2.49 -1.48 -11.40
N ASP A 70 3.04 -2.65 -11.71
CA ASP A 70 3.62 -3.01 -13.01
C ASP A 70 2.52 -3.43 -14.01
N ASP A 71 1.54 -2.54 -14.20
CA ASP A 71 0.34 -2.66 -15.02
C ASP A 71 0.32 -1.55 -16.09
N ASN A 72 -0.01 -1.91 -17.33
CA ASN A 72 -0.18 -1.01 -18.47
C ASN A 72 -1.06 -1.65 -19.55
N GLU A 73 -1.39 -0.92 -20.63
CA GLU A 73 -2.21 -1.43 -21.74
C GLU A 73 -1.62 -2.68 -22.40
N GLY A 74 -0.36 -2.63 -22.86
CA GLY A 74 0.28 -3.76 -23.54
C GLY A 74 0.33 -5.05 -22.69
N ARG A 75 0.36 -4.96 -21.36
CA ARG A 75 0.30 -6.14 -20.47
C ARG A 75 -1.13 -6.66 -20.24
N ARG A 76 -2.11 -5.75 -20.19
CA ARG A 76 -3.54 -6.11 -20.15
C ARG A 76 -3.95 -6.85 -21.42
N GLU A 77 -3.45 -6.42 -22.59
CA GLU A 77 -3.60 -7.15 -23.86
C GLU A 77 -2.98 -8.56 -23.83
N ASN A 78 -1.86 -8.73 -23.11
CA ASN A 78 -1.22 -10.02 -22.87
C ASN A 78 -1.85 -10.84 -21.70
N GLY A 79 -3.03 -10.46 -21.23
CA GLY A 79 -3.82 -11.22 -20.25
C GLY A 79 -3.50 -10.97 -18.78
N GLN A 80 -2.65 -9.98 -18.45
CA GLN A 80 -2.50 -9.53 -17.07
C GLN A 80 -3.76 -8.77 -16.60
N THR A 81 -4.17 -8.97 -15.35
CA THR A 81 -5.20 -8.13 -14.73
C THR A 81 -4.57 -7.19 -13.70
N THR A 82 -5.10 -5.97 -13.59
CA THR A 82 -4.62 -4.93 -12.68
C THR A 82 -4.57 -5.40 -11.22
N GLU A 83 -5.55 -6.17 -10.74
CA GLU A 83 -5.56 -6.66 -9.35
C GLU A 83 -4.55 -7.81 -9.11
N HIS A 84 -4.15 -8.58 -10.14
CA HIS A 84 -3.08 -9.59 -10.05
C HIS A 84 -1.70 -9.03 -10.46
N SER A 85 -1.57 -7.72 -10.61
CA SER A 85 -0.28 -7.07 -10.90
C SER A 85 0.64 -7.09 -9.67
N ARG A 86 1.95 -6.97 -9.91
CA ARG A 86 2.98 -6.87 -8.87
C ARG A 86 3.28 -5.39 -8.58
N THR A 87 3.61 -5.07 -7.34
CA THR A 87 4.01 -3.70 -6.95
C THR A 87 5.49 -3.48 -7.20
N ASP A 88 5.81 -2.64 -8.18
CA ASP A 88 7.17 -2.35 -8.60
C ASP A 88 7.79 -1.15 -7.84
N SER A 89 6.94 -0.38 -7.18
CA SER A 89 7.28 0.63 -6.17
C SER A 89 6.42 0.40 -4.92
N MET A 90 7.06 0.41 -3.75
CA MET A 90 6.39 0.33 -2.45
C MET A 90 7.03 1.35 -1.50
N ILE A 91 6.28 2.40 -1.15
CA ILE A 91 6.76 3.50 -0.32
C ILE A 91 5.77 3.75 0.81
N LEU A 92 6.11 3.26 2.01
CA LEU A 92 5.35 3.60 3.21
C LEU A 92 5.68 5.03 3.62
N SER A 93 4.65 5.87 3.71
CA SER A 93 4.77 7.27 4.05
C SER A 93 4.07 7.59 5.36
N THR A 94 4.57 8.59 6.09
CA THR A 94 3.89 9.14 7.27
C THR A 94 3.76 10.65 7.13
N PHE A 95 2.57 11.13 7.42
CA PHE A 95 2.14 12.52 7.38
C PHE A 95 1.90 12.93 8.84
N SER A 96 2.77 13.81 9.36
CA SER A 96 2.74 14.21 10.77
C SER A 96 2.44 15.71 10.88
N PRO A 97 1.20 16.13 11.23
CA PRO A 97 0.81 17.53 11.33
C PRO A 97 1.65 18.29 12.36
N GLU A 98 1.80 17.73 13.56
CA GLU A 98 2.58 18.29 14.67
C GLU A 98 4.02 18.63 14.24
N LYS A 99 4.64 17.75 13.44
CA LYS A 99 6.03 17.89 12.99
C LYS A 99 6.16 18.67 11.67
N ARG A 100 5.05 19.02 11.01
CA ARG A 100 5.01 19.61 9.65
C ARG A 100 5.90 18.84 8.67
N GLN A 101 5.79 17.50 8.70
CA GLN A 101 6.75 16.60 8.07
C GLN A 101 6.04 15.49 7.28
N ILE A 102 6.57 15.22 6.08
CA ILE A 102 6.30 13.98 5.35
C ILE A 102 7.56 13.13 5.37
N ARG A 103 7.46 11.88 5.86
CA ARG A 103 8.54 10.89 5.70
C ARG A 103 8.13 9.84 4.68
N LEU A 104 9.06 9.49 3.80
CA LEU A 104 8.96 8.38 2.85
C LEU A 104 9.97 7.29 3.23
N LEU A 105 9.53 6.04 3.33
CA LEU A 105 10.37 4.84 3.44
C LEU A 105 10.15 3.95 2.22
N SER A 106 11.13 3.89 1.32
CA SER A 106 11.11 2.91 0.22
C SER A 106 11.45 1.51 0.74
N ILE A 107 10.59 0.56 0.39
CA ILE A 107 10.71 -0.87 0.68
C ILE A 107 11.07 -1.57 -0.64
N PRO A 108 12.26 -2.20 -0.75
CA PRO A 108 12.68 -2.90 -1.98
C PRO A 108 11.69 -4.00 -2.38
N ARG A 109 11.37 -4.12 -3.67
CA ARG A 109 10.23 -4.97 -4.10
C ARG A 109 10.46 -6.47 -3.81
N ASP A 110 11.72 -6.89 -3.84
CA ASP A 110 12.15 -8.27 -3.62
C ASP A 110 12.36 -8.58 -2.10
N THR A 111 11.92 -7.69 -1.20
CA THR A 111 12.04 -7.88 0.26
C THR A 111 11.32 -9.15 0.71
N ILE A 112 12.03 -10.04 1.42
CA ILE A 112 11.43 -11.21 2.08
C ILE A 112 10.49 -10.71 3.17
N SER A 113 9.19 -10.95 3.00
CA SER A 113 8.10 -10.50 3.87
C SER A 113 7.14 -11.64 4.12
N TYR A 114 6.62 -11.74 5.34
CA TYR A 114 5.42 -12.53 5.57
C TYR A 114 4.24 -11.89 4.82
N ILE A 115 3.41 -12.72 4.19
CA ILE A 115 2.20 -12.26 3.50
C ILE A 115 1.01 -12.96 4.17
N PRO A 116 0.27 -12.28 5.07
CA PRO A 116 -0.81 -12.89 5.84
C PRO A 116 -1.85 -13.58 4.95
N LYS A 117 -2.13 -13.02 3.77
CA LYS A 117 -3.11 -13.55 2.80
C LYS A 117 -2.85 -14.98 2.34
N VAL A 118 -1.61 -15.44 2.39
CA VAL A 118 -1.19 -16.78 1.93
C VAL A 118 -0.47 -17.61 3.00
N GLY A 119 -0.23 -17.04 4.19
CA GLY A 119 0.33 -17.77 5.33
C GLY A 119 1.82 -18.14 5.24
N TYR A 120 2.58 -17.58 4.30
CA TYR A 120 4.01 -17.83 4.12
C TYR A 120 4.81 -16.56 3.82
N TYR A 121 6.15 -16.69 3.87
CA TYR A 121 7.07 -15.65 3.44
C TYR A 121 7.28 -15.67 1.92
N ASP A 122 7.27 -14.52 1.25
CA ASP A 122 7.71 -14.38 -0.13
C ASP A 122 8.20 -12.93 -0.38
N LYS A 123 8.45 -12.57 -1.63
CA LYS A 123 8.72 -11.19 -2.04
C LYS A 123 7.50 -10.30 -1.77
N ILE A 124 7.69 -9.21 -1.05
CA ILE A 124 6.60 -8.29 -0.68
C ILE A 124 5.84 -7.73 -1.92
N THR A 125 6.48 -7.65 -3.09
CA THR A 125 5.86 -7.30 -4.38
C THR A 125 4.72 -8.25 -4.81
N HIS A 126 4.74 -9.50 -4.35
CA HIS A 126 3.69 -10.50 -4.64
C HIS A 126 2.44 -10.32 -3.77
N ALA A 127 2.53 -9.64 -2.62
CA ALA A 127 1.38 -9.44 -1.74
C ALA A 127 0.19 -8.81 -2.46
N HIS A 128 0.45 -7.83 -3.34
CA HIS A 128 -0.57 -7.23 -4.19
C HIS A 128 -1.19 -8.24 -5.17
N ALA A 129 -0.39 -9.10 -5.79
CA ALA A 129 -0.89 -10.11 -6.72
C ALA A 129 -1.72 -11.22 -6.03
N TYR A 130 -1.59 -11.38 -4.70
CA TYR A 130 -2.35 -12.35 -3.90
C TYR A 130 -3.66 -11.80 -3.31
N GLY A 131 -3.78 -10.49 -3.10
CA GLY A 131 -4.94 -9.91 -2.41
C GLY A 131 -5.05 -8.38 -2.51
N GLY A 132 -4.57 -7.81 -3.61
CA GLY A 132 -4.67 -6.39 -3.90
C GLY A 132 -3.94 -5.48 -2.89
N PRO A 133 -4.34 -4.21 -2.80
CA PRO A 133 -3.74 -3.24 -1.89
C PRO A 133 -3.75 -3.69 -0.43
N THR A 134 -4.86 -4.25 0.06
CA THR A 134 -5.03 -4.67 1.46
C THR A 134 -4.02 -5.75 1.87
N ALA A 135 -3.79 -6.78 1.04
CA ALA A 135 -2.73 -7.76 1.34
C ALA A 135 -1.32 -7.15 1.34
N ALA A 136 -1.06 -6.12 0.52
CA ALA A 136 0.21 -5.39 0.54
C ALA A 136 0.35 -4.52 1.81
N MET A 137 -0.73 -3.88 2.27
CA MET A 137 -0.75 -3.15 3.55
C MET A 137 -0.41 -4.10 4.71
N ASP A 138 -1.11 -5.22 4.81
CA ASP A 138 -0.95 -6.18 5.90
C ASP A 138 0.44 -6.82 5.93
N SER A 139 1.05 -7.04 4.76
CA SER A 139 2.45 -7.49 4.66
C SER A 139 3.42 -6.44 5.19
N VAL A 140 3.20 -5.15 4.89
CA VAL A 140 4.00 -4.03 5.44
C VAL A 140 3.79 -3.87 6.95
N GLU A 141 2.56 -4.04 7.45
CA GLU A 141 2.27 -4.04 8.89
C GLU A 141 2.97 -5.20 9.61
N ALA A 142 2.92 -6.41 9.05
CA ALA A 142 3.60 -7.58 9.60
C ALA A 142 5.14 -7.44 9.64
N THR A 143 5.75 -6.91 8.57
CA THR A 143 7.20 -6.65 8.50
C THR A 143 7.63 -5.56 9.47
N LEU A 144 6.96 -4.40 9.48
CA LEU A 144 7.46 -3.21 10.19
C LEU A 144 6.86 -3.01 11.59
N ASN A 145 5.74 -3.66 11.94
CA ASN A 145 4.97 -3.39 13.15
C ASN A 145 4.66 -1.87 13.31
N VAL A 146 4.17 -1.29 12.21
CA VAL A 146 3.69 0.09 12.07
C VAL A 146 2.34 -0.03 11.36
N PRO A 147 1.28 0.68 11.78
CA PRO A 147 0.02 0.64 11.04
C PRO A 147 0.22 1.20 9.62
N VAL A 148 -0.60 0.74 8.70
CA VAL A 148 -0.82 1.36 7.39
C VAL A 148 -2.27 1.78 7.35
N ASP A 149 -2.54 3.07 7.50
CA ASP A 149 -3.90 3.59 7.64
C ASP A 149 -4.60 3.66 6.27
N TYR A 150 -3.89 4.12 5.24
CA TYR A 150 -4.40 4.28 3.87
C TYR A 150 -3.44 3.73 2.82
N TYR A 151 -3.96 3.52 1.61
CA TYR A 151 -3.15 3.26 0.42
C TYR A 151 -3.51 4.19 -0.74
N VAL A 152 -2.54 4.37 -1.64
CA VAL A 152 -2.74 4.94 -2.96
C VAL A 152 -2.00 4.05 -3.96
N ARG A 153 -2.76 3.31 -4.76
CA ARG A 153 -2.27 2.49 -5.88
C ARG A 153 -2.33 3.32 -7.16
N VAL A 154 -1.26 3.33 -7.94
CA VAL A 154 -1.21 3.95 -9.27
C VAL A 154 -0.54 2.99 -10.26
N ASN A 155 -1.04 2.95 -11.50
CA ASN A 155 -0.34 2.28 -12.61
C ASN A 155 0.64 3.24 -13.30
N MET A 156 1.31 2.75 -14.36
CA MET A 156 2.29 3.56 -15.10
C MET A 156 1.65 4.73 -15.86
N GLU A 157 0.42 4.56 -16.34
CA GLU A 157 -0.35 5.56 -17.09
C GLU A 157 -0.76 6.75 -16.20
N ALA A 158 -1.23 6.50 -14.97
CA ALA A 158 -1.50 7.54 -13.97
C ALA A 158 -0.26 8.38 -13.69
N PHE A 159 0.91 7.75 -13.51
CA PHE A 159 2.16 8.47 -13.24
C PHE A 159 2.55 9.40 -14.40
N VAL A 160 2.49 8.91 -15.63
CA VAL A 160 2.83 9.68 -16.84
C VAL A 160 1.91 10.88 -17.01
N LYS A 161 0.58 10.65 -16.98
CA LYS A 161 -0.40 11.73 -17.11
C LYS A 161 -0.29 12.76 -15.98
N ALA A 162 0.01 12.33 -14.74
CA ALA A 162 0.24 13.23 -13.61
C ALA A 162 1.46 14.16 -13.81
N VAL A 163 2.57 13.63 -14.35
CA VAL A 163 3.75 14.43 -14.69
C VAL A 163 3.42 15.45 -15.79
N ASP A 164 2.66 15.04 -16.80
CA ASP A 164 2.34 15.89 -17.96
C ASP A 164 1.31 16.99 -17.65
N GLU A 165 0.28 16.74 -16.83
CA GLU A 165 -0.67 17.78 -16.38
C GLU A 165 0.00 18.85 -15.50
N LEU A 166 0.97 18.43 -14.69
CA LEU A 166 1.86 19.33 -13.96
C LEU A 166 2.83 20.08 -14.91
N GLY A 167 2.83 19.77 -16.20
CA GLY A 167 3.62 20.42 -17.23
C GLY A 167 5.08 19.98 -17.26
N GLY A 168 5.37 18.74 -16.82
CA GLY A 168 6.70 18.15 -16.73
C GLY A 168 7.51 18.60 -15.52
N ILE A 169 8.56 17.83 -15.21
CA ILE A 169 9.48 18.04 -14.08
C ILE A 169 10.91 18.33 -14.57
N TYR A 170 11.74 18.96 -13.75
CA TYR A 170 13.18 19.06 -14.01
C TYR A 170 13.93 18.05 -13.15
N TYR A 171 14.85 17.29 -13.74
CA TYR A 171 15.58 16.21 -13.08
C TYR A 171 17.01 16.07 -13.62
N ASP A 172 17.98 15.76 -12.76
CA ASP A 172 19.36 15.44 -13.18
C ASP A 172 19.49 13.94 -13.47
N VAL A 173 19.36 13.60 -14.75
CA VAL A 173 19.35 12.20 -15.20
C VAL A 173 20.77 11.62 -15.04
N PRO A 174 20.98 10.55 -14.24
CA PRO A 174 22.32 10.18 -13.75
C PRO A 174 23.24 9.59 -14.83
N TYR A 175 22.66 8.97 -15.86
CA TYR A 175 23.33 8.30 -16.98
C TYR A 175 22.39 8.27 -18.20
N ASN A 176 22.89 7.92 -19.39
CA ASN A 176 22.05 7.81 -20.58
C ASN A 176 21.03 6.66 -20.40
N LEU A 177 19.76 6.93 -20.65
CA LEU A 177 18.67 5.96 -20.56
C LEU A 177 18.23 5.50 -21.94
N ASN A 178 17.79 4.25 -21.99
CA ASN A 178 17.13 3.62 -23.13
C ASN A 178 16.17 2.59 -22.55
N GLU A 179 14.98 3.02 -22.12
CA GLU A 179 13.97 2.20 -21.44
C GLU A 179 12.71 2.07 -22.30
N PRO A 180 11.82 1.10 -22.04
CA PRO A 180 10.49 1.09 -22.66
C PRO A 180 9.68 2.35 -22.29
N ASN A 181 8.79 2.77 -23.20
CA ASN A 181 7.75 3.76 -22.92
C ASN A 181 6.59 3.15 -22.08
N THR A 182 5.56 3.94 -21.80
CA THR A 182 4.48 3.60 -20.86
C THR A 182 3.69 2.35 -21.22
N ASP A 183 3.38 2.15 -22.50
CA ASP A 183 2.64 1.01 -23.06
C ASP A 183 3.55 -0.17 -23.47
N ASP A 184 4.87 -0.05 -23.25
CA ASP A 184 5.92 -0.96 -23.72
C ASP A 184 5.99 -1.16 -25.27
N SER A 185 5.35 -0.31 -26.09
CA SER A 185 5.34 -0.40 -27.56
C SER A 185 6.58 0.17 -28.27
N GLY A 186 7.39 0.94 -27.54
CA GLY A 186 8.52 1.71 -28.06
C GLY A 186 9.64 1.88 -27.01
N ARG A 187 10.56 2.83 -27.26
CA ARG A 187 11.67 3.11 -26.33
C ARG A 187 11.95 4.60 -26.18
N ILE A 188 12.08 5.02 -24.92
CA ILE A 188 12.43 6.37 -24.50
C ILE A 188 13.95 6.45 -24.30
N LYS A 189 14.59 7.41 -24.99
CA LYS A 189 16.05 7.61 -24.96
C LYS A 189 16.37 8.99 -24.40
N ILE A 190 17.00 9.02 -23.23
CA ILE A 190 17.28 10.25 -22.48
C ILE A 190 18.78 10.36 -22.28
N LYS A 191 19.34 11.57 -22.45
CA LYS A 191 20.77 11.81 -22.20
C LYS A 191 21.00 12.09 -20.71
N LYS A 192 22.19 11.76 -20.22
CA LYS A 192 22.65 12.20 -18.90
C LYS A 192 22.56 13.74 -18.75
N GLY A 193 22.12 14.21 -17.59
CA GLY A 193 22.20 15.61 -17.17
C GLY A 193 20.86 16.22 -16.75
N TYR A 194 20.93 17.44 -16.22
CA TYR A 194 19.79 18.23 -15.79
C TYR A 194 18.98 18.75 -16.97
N GLN A 195 17.77 18.24 -17.14
CA GLN A 195 16.84 18.64 -18.20
C GLN A 195 15.40 18.58 -17.71
N LYS A 196 14.48 19.09 -18.54
CA LYS A 196 13.04 18.92 -18.33
C LYS A 196 12.61 17.57 -18.91
N LEU A 197 11.82 16.81 -18.15
CA LEU A 197 11.25 15.52 -18.53
C LEU A 197 9.71 15.64 -18.64
N ASN A 198 9.14 15.00 -19.65
CA ASN A 198 7.72 14.66 -19.73
C ASN A 198 7.40 13.39 -18.90
N GLY A 199 6.16 12.90 -18.96
CA GLY A 199 5.72 11.72 -18.22
C GLY A 199 6.43 10.42 -18.58
N ASP A 200 6.53 10.09 -19.88
CA ASP A 200 7.30 8.93 -20.37
C ASP A 200 8.79 9.00 -19.96
N GLU A 201 9.38 10.19 -20.02
CA GLU A 201 10.77 10.42 -19.67
C GLU A 201 11.01 10.31 -18.15
N ALA A 202 10.10 10.83 -17.33
CA ALA A 202 10.11 10.64 -15.90
C ALA A 202 9.89 9.17 -15.52
N LEU A 203 9.05 8.44 -16.27
CA LEU A 203 8.79 7.03 -16.06
C LEU A 203 10.02 6.18 -16.36
N ALA A 204 10.75 6.47 -17.45
CA ALA A 204 12.03 5.84 -17.74
C ALA A 204 13.05 6.02 -16.59
N VAL A 205 13.12 7.23 -16.00
CA VAL A 205 13.93 7.50 -14.78
C VAL A 205 13.43 6.70 -13.56
N ALA A 206 12.12 6.52 -13.40
CA ALA A 206 11.53 5.74 -12.30
C ALA A 206 11.73 4.22 -12.45
N ARG A 207 11.71 3.69 -13.69
CA ARG A 207 11.80 2.25 -14.01
C ARG A 207 13.23 1.73 -14.08
N THR A 208 14.18 2.54 -14.56
CA THR A 208 15.53 2.08 -14.93
C THR A 208 16.27 1.32 -13.83
N ARG A 209 16.99 0.26 -14.23
CA ARG A 209 17.87 -0.59 -13.41
C ARG A 209 19.21 -0.91 -14.08
N HIS A 210 19.38 -0.54 -15.36
CA HIS A 210 20.48 -1.03 -16.21
C HIS A 210 21.90 -0.69 -15.71
N HIS A 211 22.05 0.35 -14.90
CA HIS A 211 23.35 0.82 -14.41
C HIS A 211 23.40 0.97 -12.87
N ASP A 212 22.39 0.49 -12.13
CA ASP A 212 22.36 0.53 -10.66
C ASP A 212 21.43 -0.52 -10.03
N SER A 213 21.09 -0.34 -8.74
CA SER A 213 20.37 -1.33 -7.93
C SER A 213 18.92 -0.91 -7.62
N ASP A 214 18.10 -1.84 -7.16
CA ASP A 214 16.71 -1.55 -6.73
C ASP A 214 16.65 -0.47 -5.63
N LEU A 215 17.70 -0.34 -4.82
CA LEU A 215 17.81 0.73 -3.82
C LEU A 215 17.96 2.12 -4.47
N LYS A 216 18.69 2.20 -5.60
CA LYS A 216 18.80 3.46 -6.38
C LYS A 216 17.53 3.77 -7.15
N ARG A 217 16.81 2.75 -7.62
CA ARG A 217 15.45 2.89 -8.16
C ARG A 217 14.50 3.47 -7.11
N GLY A 218 14.51 2.95 -5.88
CA GLY A 218 13.74 3.49 -4.75
C GLY A 218 14.10 4.94 -4.39
N GLU A 219 15.40 5.29 -4.36
CA GLU A 219 15.86 6.67 -4.19
C GLU A 219 15.29 7.61 -5.27
N ARG A 220 15.38 7.24 -6.56
CA ARG A 220 14.79 8.01 -7.67
C ARG A 220 13.28 8.17 -7.53
N GLN A 221 12.56 7.10 -7.26
CA GLN A 221 11.10 7.14 -7.09
C GLN A 221 10.69 8.13 -5.99
N MET A 222 11.38 8.14 -4.84
CA MET A 222 11.13 9.12 -3.78
C MET A 222 11.48 10.56 -4.18
N ASP A 223 12.56 10.78 -4.94
CA ASP A 223 12.94 12.12 -5.41
C ASP A 223 11.99 12.66 -6.49
N LEU A 224 11.48 11.80 -7.38
CA LEU A 224 10.42 12.15 -8.33
C LEU A 224 9.12 12.54 -7.59
N ILE A 225 8.71 11.81 -6.55
CA ILE A 225 7.55 12.16 -5.71
C ILE A 225 7.74 13.54 -5.06
N LYS A 226 8.92 13.85 -4.49
CA LYS A 226 9.21 15.20 -3.94
C LYS A 226 9.10 16.29 -5.00
N LEU A 227 9.59 16.04 -6.21
CA LEU A 227 9.54 17.01 -7.31
C LEU A 227 8.10 17.25 -7.78
N LEU A 228 7.29 16.20 -7.92
CA LEU A 228 5.87 16.30 -8.24
C LEU A 228 5.10 17.06 -7.15
N PHE A 229 5.36 16.77 -5.88
CA PHE A 229 4.77 17.50 -4.76
C PHE A 229 5.15 18.99 -4.77
N LYS A 230 6.45 19.30 -4.93
CA LYS A 230 6.92 20.69 -5.04
C LYS A 230 6.32 21.40 -6.26
N LYS A 231 6.13 20.67 -7.36
CA LYS A 231 5.53 21.18 -8.58
C LYS A 231 4.05 21.50 -8.38
N ALA A 232 3.29 20.61 -7.76
CA ALA A 232 1.89 20.83 -7.37
C ALA A 232 1.76 22.07 -6.46
N LYS A 233 2.56 22.18 -5.39
CA LYS A 233 2.61 23.37 -4.53
C LYS A 233 2.93 24.66 -5.32
N SER A 234 3.87 24.61 -6.26
CA SER A 234 4.31 25.78 -7.03
C SER A 234 3.30 26.31 -8.05
N LEU A 235 2.26 25.54 -8.39
CA LEU A 235 1.26 25.93 -9.38
C LEU A 235 0.13 26.77 -8.77
N ASP A 236 0.05 26.85 -7.43
CA ASP A 236 -0.82 27.76 -6.63
C ASP A 236 -2.27 27.87 -7.13
N SER A 237 -2.78 26.78 -7.69
CA SER A 237 -4.04 26.72 -8.40
C SER A 237 -4.75 25.44 -8.00
N TYR A 238 -5.68 25.57 -7.06
CA TYR A 238 -6.61 24.51 -6.65
C TYR A 238 -7.26 23.85 -7.88
N ASN A 239 -7.56 24.63 -8.93
CA ASN A 239 -8.11 24.15 -10.20
C ASN A 239 -7.23 23.11 -10.92
N LYS A 240 -5.89 23.13 -10.74
CA LYS A 240 -5.00 22.10 -11.30
C LYS A 240 -4.89 20.86 -10.41
N LEU A 241 -5.20 20.98 -9.12
CA LEU A 241 -5.33 19.81 -8.24
C LEU A 241 -6.59 19.03 -8.62
N ASP A 242 -7.69 19.72 -8.93
CA ASP A 242 -8.93 19.11 -9.44
C ASP A 242 -8.68 18.31 -10.74
N ASN A 243 -8.01 18.93 -11.75
CA ASN A 243 -7.60 18.22 -12.97
C ASN A 243 -6.66 17.04 -12.70
N LEU A 244 -5.69 17.19 -11.79
CA LEU A 244 -4.73 16.13 -11.47
C LEU A 244 -5.43 14.93 -10.84
N VAL A 245 -6.38 15.20 -9.94
CA VAL A 245 -7.23 14.19 -9.32
C VAL A 245 -8.16 13.53 -10.35
N GLU A 246 -8.70 14.29 -11.30
CA GLU A 246 -9.46 13.76 -12.45
C GLU A 246 -8.64 12.75 -13.26
N ILE A 247 -7.47 13.19 -13.70
CA ILE A 247 -6.56 12.44 -14.58
C ILE A 247 -5.98 11.19 -13.90
N VAL A 248 -5.73 11.26 -12.59
CA VAL A 248 -5.22 10.13 -11.80
C VAL A 248 -6.35 9.16 -11.44
N GLY A 249 -7.59 9.62 -11.27
CA GLY A 249 -8.75 8.82 -10.86
C GLY A 249 -8.97 7.54 -11.68
N ASP A 250 -9.00 7.65 -13.01
CA ASP A 250 -9.23 6.50 -13.91
C ASP A 250 -8.13 5.42 -13.84
N ASN A 251 -6.95 5.76 -13.31
CA ASN A 251 -5.74 4.93 -13.34
C ASN A 251 -5.11 4.72 -11.95
N ALA A 252 -5.88 5.06 -10.90
CA ALA A 252 -5.49 4.92 -9.51
C ALA A 252 -6.59 4.23 -8.69
N LYS A 253 -6.22 3.80 -7.49
CA LYS A 253 -7.14 3.19 -6.52
C LYS A 253 -6.72 3.59 -5.10
N HIS A 254 -7.64 4.03 -4.25
CA HIS A 254 -7.36 4.44 -2.88
C HIS A 254 -8.54 4.23 -1.93
N ASN A 255 -8.27 4.08 -0.63
CA ASN A 255 -9.30 4.00 0.41
C ASN A 255 -9.51 5.33 1.17
N LEU A 256 -8.92 6.43 0.69
CA LEU A 256 -9.18 7.80 1.17
C LEU A 256 -10.49 8.36 0.58
N SER A 257 -11.33 8.97 1.40
CA SER A 257 -12.50 9.74 0.96
C SER A 257 -12.12 11.13 0.42
N THR A 258 -13.07 11.78 -0.25
CA THR A 258 -12.93 13.12 -0.81
C THR A 258 -12.48 14.17 0.21
N ASP A 259 -13.05 14.14 1.41
CA ASP A 259 -12.75 15.12 2.47
C ASP A 259 -11.39 14.83 3.15
N GLU A 260 -10.99 13.56 3.26
CA GLU A 260 -9.67 13.15 3.74
C GLU A 260 -8.57 13.64 2.77
N ILE A 261 -8.77 13.49 1.45
CA ILE A 261 -7.83 13.99 0.43
C ILE A 261 -7.77 15.53 0.44
N LYS A 262 -8.91 16.22 0.49
CA LYS A 262 -8.96 17.69 0.57
C LYS A 262 -8.26 18.23 1.81
N SER A 263 -8.41 17.55 2.96
CA SER A 263 -7.75 17.90 4.22
C SER A 263 -6.22 17.74 4.11
N LEU A 264 -5.75 16.59 3.61
CA LEU A 264 -4.32 16.36 3.37
C LEU A 264 -3.73 17.38 2.38
N ALA A 265 -4.42 17.65 1.27
CA ALA A 265 -3.98 18.63 0.29
C ALA A 265 -3.89 20.05 0.89
N SER A 266 -4.95 20.50 1.58
CA SER A 266 -4.98 21.83 2.21
C SER A 266 -3.87 22.01 3.26
N MET A 267 -3.66 21.00 4.11
CA MET A 267 -2.61 21.05 5.14
C MET A 267 -1.21 21.03 4.51
N TYR A 268 -0.89 20.04 3.67
CA TYR A 268 0.49 19.80 3.24
C TYR A 268 0.92 20.64 2.03
N LEU A 269 0.02 21.09 1.15
CA LEU A 269 0.40 21.96 0.03
C LEU A 269 0.54 23.43 0.45
N SER A 270 -0.23 23.90 1.42
CA SER A 270 -0.13 25.30 1.91
C SER A 270 1.15 25.51 2.72
N ASP A 271 1.45 24.58 3.63
CA ASP A 271 2.55 24.72 4.58
C ASP A 271 3.93 24.43 3.98
N ASP A 272 4.97 25.04 4.55
CA ASP A 272 6.33 24.54 4.37
C ASP A 272 6.50 23.26 5.19
N ILE A 273 6.72 22.16 4.45
CA ILE A 273 6.77 20.78 4.92
C ILE A 273 8.18 20.21 4.73
N GLU A 274 8.71 19.58 5.77
CA GLU A 274 9.99 18.89 5.70
C GLU A 274 9.83 17.48 5.10
N PHE A 275 10.54 17.19 4.01
CA PHE A 275 10.60 15.85 3.42
C PHE A 275 11.80 15.05 3.95
N LYS A 276 11.53 13.90 4.56
CA LYS A 276 12.58 12.95 4.98
C LYS A 276 12.47 11.64 4.21
N THR A 277 13.52 11.24 3.51
CA THR A 277 13.59 9.97 2.80
C THR A 277 14.42 8.93 3.54
N SER A 278 14.08 7.67 3.36
CA SER A 278 14.80 6.52 3.90
C SER A 278 14.57 5.29 3.04
N GLN A 279 15.50 4.34 3.09
CA GLN A 279 15.44 3.08 2.37
C GLN A 279 15.57 1.95 3.38
N LEU A 280 14.65 0.99 3.37
CA LEU A 280 14.79 -0.23 4.17
C LEU A 280 16.11 -0.93 3.78
N LYS A 281 16.91 -1.32 4.77
CA LYS A 281 18.23 -1.94 4.55
C LYS A 281 18.20 -3.42 4.92
N GLY A 282 18.93 -4.19 4.13
CA GLY A 282 19.01 -5.63 4.13
C GLY A 282 20.21 -6.09 3.30
N LYS A 283 20.22 -7.36 2.92
CA LYS A 283 21.25 -7.98 2.09
C LYS A 283 20.63 -8.71 0.91
N ASN A 284 21.38 -8.84 -0.17
CA ASN A 284 21.04 -9.74 -1.26
C ASN A 284 21.06 -11.18 -0.72
N ASP A 285 20.06 -11.96 -1.11
CA ASP A 285 19.89 -13.36 -0.72
C ASP A 285 19.39 -14.17 -1.92
N TYR A 286 19.59 -15.49 -1.92
CA TYR A 286 19.24 -16.35 -3.04
C TYR A 286 18.74 -17.71 -2.56
N LEU A 287 17.52 -18.07 -2.98
CA LEU A 287 16.96 -19.41 -2.78
C LEU A 287 16.73 -20.04 -4.15
N ASN A 288 17.41 -21.15 -4.43
CA ASN A 288 17.32 -21.86 -5.73
C ASN A 288 17.51 -20.92 -6.92
N GLU A 289 18.58 -20.11 -6.90
CA GLU A 289 18.93 -19.08 -7.88
C GLU A 289 17.96 -17.88 -7.99
N ILE A 290 16.77 -17.95 -7.37
CA ILE A 290 15.83 -16.82 -7.28
C ILE A 290 16.38 -15.79 -6.30
N TYR A 291 16.61 -14.57 -6.80
CA TYR A 291 17.05 -13.42 -6.00
C TYR A 291 15.96 -12.95 -5.02
N TYR A 292 16.35 -12.67 -3.79
CA TYR A 292 15.56 -12.03 -2.75
C TYR A 292 16.37 -10.91 -2.05
N TYR A 293 15.67 -10.02 -1.34
CA TYR A 293 16.28 -9.03 -0.46
C TYR A 293 15.93 -9.36 1.00
N ASN A 294 16.89 -9.88 1.76
CA ASN A 294 16.70 -10.27 3.16
C ASN A 294 16.80 -9.03 4.05
N PRO A 295 15.69 -8.52 4.64
CA PRO A 295 15.69 -7.28 5.40
C PRO A 295 16.42 -7.43 6.73
N SER A 296 17.19 -6.42 7.13
CA SER A 296 17.89 -6.49 8.41
C SER A 296 16.91 -6.17 9.54
N VAL A 297 16.76 -7.07 10.51
CA VAL A 297 15.96 -6.84 11.73
C VAL A 297 16.32 -5.51 12.41
N SER A 298 17.59 -5.12 12.46
CA SER A 298 17.98 -3.81 13.05
C SER A 298 17.52 -2.61 12.20
N SER A 299 17.43 -2.77 10.87
CA SER A 299 16.85 -1.77 9.97
C SER A 299 15.34 -1.69 10.13
N ILE A 300 14.64 -2.83 10.22
CA ILE A 300 13.21 -2.91 10.52
C ILE A 300 12.92 -2.18 11.83
N MET A 301 13.59 -2.57 12.92
CA MET A 301 13.44 -1.93 14.25
C MET A 301 13.69 -0.42 14.21
N LYS A 302 14.73 0.02 13.48
CA LYS A 302 15.07 1.44 13.36
C LYS A 302 13.94 2.22 12.68
N TYR A 303 13.52 1.79 11.49
CA TYR A 303 12.55 2.54 10.71
C TYR A 303 11.13 2.42 11.27
N SER A 304 10.77 1.25 11.82
CA SER A 304 9.57 1.06 12.63
C SER A 304 9.46 2.10 13.74
N ASN A 305 10.48 2.23 14.59
CA ASN A 305 10.48 3.19 15.70
C ASN A 305 10.51 4.67 15.27
N ILE A 306 11.02 4.96 14.06
CA ILE A 306 10.97 6.30 13.48
C ILE A 306 9.54 6.61 13.00
N LEU A 307 8.93 5.72 12.21
CA LEU A 307 7.59 5.88 11.68
C LEU A 307 6.54 5.91 12.79
N ARG A 308 6.60 4.98 13.76
CA ARG A 308 5.76 5.00 14.96
C ARG A 308 5.85 6.34 15.70
N SER A 309 7.05 6.89 15.84
CA SER A 309 7.23 8.20 16.46
C SER A 309 6.64 9.35 15.64
N ASP A 310 6.55 9.24 14.30
CA ASP A 310 5.87 10.23 13.46
C ASP A 310 4.34 10.12 13.53
N LEU A 311 3.82 8.94 13.86
CA LEU A 311 2.41 8.61 14.08
C LEU A 311 1.92 8.77 15.54
N GLY A 312 2.75 9.33 16.44
CA GLY A 312 2.43 9.48 17.87
C GLY A 312 2.47 8.18 18.69
N LEU A 313 2.90 7.06 18.10
CA LEU A 313 2.88 5.74 18.72
C LEU A 313 4.13 5.45 19.57
N SER A 314 3.92 4.69 20.66
CA SER A 314 5.01 4.23 21.53
C SER A 314 6.06 3.40 20.79
N LYS A 315 7.33 3.62 21.14
CA LYS A 315 8.49 2.90 20.60
C LYS A 315 8.55 1.45 21.09
N ILE A 316 8.76 0.54 20.14
CA ILE A 316 8.97 -0.89 20.39
C ILE A 316 10.43 -1.12 20.76
N LYS A 317 10.68 -1.59 21.99
CA LYS A 317 12.03 -1.88 22.51
C LYS A 317 12.40 -3.36 22.43
N ASP A 318 11.45 -4.26 22.67
CA ASP A 318 11.71 -5.70 22.56
C ASP A 318 11.79 -6.12 21.09
N LYS A 319 12.77 -6.96 20.77
CA LYS A 319 12.94 -7.57 19.45
C LYS A 319 11.86 -8.61 19.17
N ASN A 320 11.33 -9.28 20.20
CA ASN A 320 10.29 -10.31 20.02
C ASN A 320 8.95 -9.71 19.52
N GLU A 321 8.79 -8.39 19.46
CA GLU A 321 7.64 -7.74 18.82
C GLU A 321 7.68 -7.77 17.28
N TYR A 322 8.83 -8.06 16.68
CA TYR A 322 9.01 -8.13 15.23
C TYR A 322 8.93 -9.59 14.77
N LEU A 323 8.10 -9.87 13.75
CA LEU A 323 7.87 -11.23 13.28
C LEU A 323 9.17 -11.88 12.80
N ASP A 324 9.91 -11.19 11.93
CA ASP A 324 11.18 -11.67 11.37
C ASP A 324 12.19 -12.05 12.45
N HIS A 325 12.20 -11.36 13.60
CA HIS A 325 13.08 -11.75 14.71
C HIS A 325 12.67 -13.08 15.33
N ARG A 326 11.37 -13.30 15.54
CA ARG A 326 10.84 -14.56 16.09
C ARG A 326 11.05 -15.72 15.11
N VAL A 327 10.83 -15.48 13.82
CA VAL A 327 11.01 -16.46 12.74
C VAL A 327 12.49 -16.85 12.59
N ILE A 328 13.41 -15.88 12.50
CA ILE A 328 14.85 -16.16 12.48
C ILE A 328 15.32 -16.88 13.76
N LYS A 329 14.73 -16.55 14.92
CA LYS A 329 15.05 -17.23 16.19
C LYS A 329 14.55 -18.68 16.24
N HIS A 330 13.46 -19.00 15.54
CA HIS A 330 12.86 -20.35 15.50
C HIS A 330 13.51 -21.22 14.40
N TYR A 331 13.59 -20.72 13.15
CA TYR A 331 14.05 -21.50 11.99
C TYR A 331 15.51 -21.22 11.60
N GLY A 332 16.18 -20.23 12.20
CA GLY A 332 17.54 -19.81 11.86
C GLY A 332 17.64 -18.79 10.72
N SER A 333 16.64 -18.72 9.84
CA SER A 333 16.54 -17.77 8.73
C SER A 333 15.08 -17.44 8.37
N LEU A 334 14.88 -16.53 7.43
CA LEU A 334 13.60 -16.37 6.74
C LEU A 334 13.64 -17.28 5.50
N VAL A 335 12.71 -18.23 5.39
CA VAL A 335 12.65 -19.17 4.27
C VAL A 335 11.41 -18.88 3.42
N PRO A 336 11.56 -18.33 2.21
CA PRO A 336 10.45 -18.11 1.30
C PRO A 336 9.67 -19.39 0.96
N LEU A 337 8.40 -19.22 0.56
CA LEU A 337 7.47 -20.24 0.08
C LEU A 337 7.24 -21.42 1.07
N THR A 338 7.54 -21.19 2.35
CA THR A 338 7.34 -22.17 3.44
C THR A 338 6.21 -21.68 4.36
N PRO A 339 5.16 -22.48 4.61
CA PRO A 339 4.10 -22.13 5.56
C PRO A 339 4.67 -21.80 6.95
N LEU A 340 4.17 -20.71 7.53
CA LEU A 340 4.61 -20.25 8.84
C LEU A 340 3.84 -20.97 9.96
N ASP A 341 4.53 -21.39 11.02
CA ASP A 341 3.90 -21.81 12.27
C ASP A 341 3.13 -20.63 12.88
N GLN A 342 1.80 -20.75 12.93
CA GLN A 342 0.90 -19.71 13.44
C GLN A 342 1.15 -19.34 14.90
N SER A 343 1.78 -20.20 15.70
CA SER A 343 2.18 -19.87 17.08
C SER A 343 3.24 -18.76 17.17
N LEU A 344 3.92 -18.47 16.04
CA LEU A 344 4.85 -17.34 15.93
C LEU A 344 4.15 -16.01 15.62
N LEU A 345 2.87 -16.00 15.23
CA LEU A 345 2.12 -14.78 14.90
C LEU A 345 1.62 -14.06 16.16
N LYS A 346 1.37 -12.76 16.02
CA LYS A 346 0.59 -11.96 16.96
C LYS A 346 -0.67 -11.47 16.28
N HIS A 347 -1.71 -11.16 17.06
CA HIS A 347 -3.01 -10.70 16.55
C HIS A 347 -2.91 -9.59 15.47
N ASN A 348 -1.99 -8.64 15.67
CA ASN A 348 -1.73 -7.53 14.76
C ASN A 348 -0.96 -7.90 13.46
N GLN A 349 -0.86 -9.18 13.11
CA GLN A 349 -0.11 -9.71 11.96
C GLN A 349 -0.92 -10.71 11.14
N ASN A 350 -2.22 -10.80 11.40
CA ASN A 350 -3.19 -11.57 10.65
C ASN A 350 -3.76 -10.73 9.48
N ASP A 351 -4.39 -11.40 8.51
CA ASP A 351 -5.09 -10.77 7.38
C ASP A 351 -6.27 -9.92 7.87
N SER A 352 -6.24 -8.61 7.59
CA SER A 352 -7.28 -7.65 7.99
C SER A 352 -8.61 -7.82 7.24
N SER A 353 -8.61 -8.53 6.10
CA SER A 353 -9.84 -8.86 5.36
C SER A 353 -10.60 -10.05 5.96
N ALA A 354 -9.92 -10.94 6.70
CA ALA A 354 -10.52 -12.16 7.26
C ALA A 354 -11.51 -11.88 8.41
N SER A 355 -11.33 -10.78 9.15
CA SER A 355 -12.20 -10.39 10.28
C SER A 355 -13.57 -9.83 9.87
N THR A 356 -13.93 -9.85 8.59
CA THR A 356 -15.21 -9.30 8.10
C THR A 356 -16.36 -10.32 8.12
N ASP A 357 -16.05 -11.62 8.16
CA ASP A 357 -17.03 -12.72 8.09
C ASP A 357 -17.42 -13.30 9.46
N GLU A 358 -16.71 -12.94 10.55
CA GLU A 358 -17.03 -13.39 11.92
C GLU A 358 -17.79 -12.30 12.72
N ASN A 359 -19.01 -12.01 12.29
CA ASN A 359 -20.05 -11.49 13.18
C ASN A 359 -21.11 -12.58 13.41
N ASP A 360 -20.79 -13.58 14.23
CA ASP A 360 -21.81 -14.34 14.94
C ASP A 360 -21.31 -14.79 16.32
N GLU A 361 -22.12 -14.46 17.32
CA GLU A 361 -22.13 -14.87 18.74
C GLU A 361 -20.89 -15.57 19.34
N SER A 362 -20.07 -14.80 20.08
CA SER A 362 -19.46 -15.33 21.31
C SER A 362 -19.91 -14.49 22.51
N ASN A 363 -20.58 -15.14 23.46
CA ASN A 363 -21.13 -14.51 24.64
C ASN A 363 -20.03 -14.06 25.61
N ASP A 364 -20.19 -12.86 26.18
CA ASP A 364 -19.47 -12.39 27.36
C ASP A 364 -19.85 -13.25 28.60
N GLU A 365 -19.17 -14.37 28.82
CA GLU A 365 -19.18 -15.02 30.13
C GLU A 365 -18.29 -14.26 31.11
N ASN A 366 -18.88 -13.22 31.71
CA ASN A 366 -18.36 -12.53 32.87
C ASN A 366 -18.22 -13.50 34.06
N VAL A 367 -17.01 -14.04 34.28
CA VAL A 367 -16.68 -14.78 35.51
C VAL A 367 -16.53 -13.81 36.68
N SER A 368 -17.68 -13.39 37.22
CA SER A 368 -17.76 -12.66 38.49
C SER A 368 -17.97 -13.64 39.65
N ASN A 369 -16.93 -13.79 40.46
CA ASN A 369 -16.93 -14.64 41.64
C ASN A 369 -17.75 -14.00 42.77
N SER A 370 -18.86 -14.61 43.17
CA SER A 370 -19.52 -14.32 44.46
C SER A 370 -20.19 -15.56 45.04
N ASN A 371 -19.96 -15.78 46.33
CA ASN A 371 -20.60 -16.86 47.09
C ASN A 371 -22.04 -16.47 47.46
N ASP A 372 -22.98 -17.41 47.44
CA ASP A 372 -23.76 -17.68 48.66
C ASP A 372 -24.42 -19.09 48.66
N ALA A 373 -24.82 -19.55 49.85
CA ALA A 373 -25.44 -20.87 50.08
C ALA A 373 -26.91 -20.93 49.56
N ASN A 374 -27.60 -22.09 49.39
CA ASN A 374 -27.83 -23.11 50.42
C ASN A 374 -28.71 -24.32 49.92
N THR A 375 -28.52 -25.51 50.54
CA THR A 375 -29.48 -26.63 50.75
C THR A 375 -30.19 -27.43 49.61
N THR A 376 -30.01 -28.78 49.63
CA THR A 376 -30.97 -29.91 49.32
C THR A 376 -31.77 -29.90 47.98
N SER A 377 -32.07 -30.98 47.23
CA SER A 377 -31.97 -32.47 47.31
C SER A 377 -32.36 -33.02 45.88
N GLU A 378 -32.26 -34.29 45.44
CA GLU A 378 -31.85 -35.58 46.03
C GLU A 378 -31.46 -36.67 44.99
N ASN A 379 -31.19 -37.89 45.50
CA ASN A 379 -31.17 -39.25 44.90
C ASN A 379 -31.62 -39.49 43.43
N GLN A 380 -30.77 -40.19 42.66
CA GLN A 380 -30.92 -41.61 42.21
C GLN A 380 -29.81 -41.92 41.18
N THR A 381 -28.74 -42.66 41.48
CA THR A 381 -28.60 -44.13 41.59
C THR A 381 -29.08 -44.94 40.38
N ASN A 382 -28.14 -45.39 39.53
CA ASN A 382 -27.90 -46.79 39.08
C ASN A 382 -26.75 -46.75 38.04
N GLN A 383 -25.55 -47.30 38.27
CA GLN A 383 -25.19 -48.72 38.42
C GLN A 383 -25.57 -49.60 37.21
N ASN A 384 -24.61 -49.79 36.28
CA ASN A 384 -23.93 -51.05 35.99
C ASN A 384 -23.21 -50.95 34.63
N ASP A 385 -22.16 -51.68 34.27
CA ASP A 385 -21.04 -52.40 34.90
C ASP A 385 -20.48 -53.30 33.77
N THR A 386 -19.16 -53.53 33.71
CA THR A 386 -18.45 -54.44 32.78
C THR A 386 -18.64 -54.24 31.25
N GLY A 387 -17.63 -54.45 30.39
CA GLY A 387 -16.21 -54.69 30.67
C GLY A 387 -15.41 -55.22 29.47
N ASN A 388 -14.14 -54.82 29.44
CA ASN A 388 -12.97 -55.61 29.01
C ASN A 388 -12.52 -55.71 27.52
N THR A 389 -11.18 -55.72 27.40
CA THR A 389 -10.31 -56.35 26.36
C THR A 389 -10.17 -55.78 24.93
N ASN A 390 -9.11 -54.97 24.78
CA ASN A 390 -7.87 -55.25 24.01
C ASN A 390 -7.85 -55.48 22.47
N THR A 391 -6.77 -54.91 21.88
CA THR A 391 -5.98 -55.40 20.70
C THR A 391 -6.67 -55.44 19.32
N GLU A 392 -6.02 -55.16 18.18
CA GLU A 392 -4.77 -54.43 17.87
C GLU A 392 -4.72 -54.17 16.34
N GLN A 393 -3.82 -53.29 15.88
CA GLN A 393 -3.15 -53.31 14.57
C GLN A 393 -3.87 -52.98 13.22
N TYR A 394 -3.11 -52.21 12.41
CA TYR A 394 -3.08 -52.08 10.93
C TYR A 394 -4.40 -51.76 10.16
N GLN A 395 -4.43 -50.79 9.22
CA GLN A 395 -3.50 -50.64 8.09
C GLN A 395 -3.60 -49.27 7.39
N ASN A 396 -2.62 -48.98 6.52
CA ASN A 396 -2.55 -47.82 5.61
C ASN A 396 -3.74 -47.75 4.62
N SER A 397 -4.13 -46.53 4.23
CA SER A 397 -4.63 -46.26 2.87
C SER A 397 -4.07 -44.95 2.34
N GLN A 398 -3.22 -45.01 1.32
CA GLN A 398 -2.82 -43.84 0.54
C GLN A 398 -4.01 -43.39 -0.31
N TYR A 399 -4.29 -42.09 -0.36
CA TYR A 399 -5.13 -41.53 -1.42
C TYR A 399 -4.26 -40.96 -2.53
N ASN A 400 -4.54 -41.43 -3.74
CA ASN A 400 -3.81 -41.16 -4.96
C ASN A 400 -4.43 -39.94 -5.64
N ASN A 401 -3.61 -38.98 -6.11
CA ASN A 401 -4.07 -37.87 -6.95
C ASN A 401 -2.99 -37.58 -8.00
N ASN A 402 -3.08 -38.26 -9.14
CA ASN A 402 -2.41 -37.86 -10.36
C ASN A 402 -3.29 -36.82 -11.09
N ALA A 403 -2.71 -35.66 -11.41
CA ALA A 403 -3.21 -34.76 -12.43
C ALA A 403 -2.01 -34.24 -13.22
N ASP A 404 -1.85 -34.72 -14.45
CA ASP A 404 -0.77 -34.33 -15.35
C ASP A 404 -0.86 -32.86 -15.74
N PHE A 405 0.26 -32.13 -15.61
CA PHE A 405 0.50 -30.92 -16.39
C PHE A 405 1.95 -30.89 -16.88
N ASN A 406 2.18 -31.60 -17.99
CA ASN A 406 3.33 -31.38 -18.86
C ASN A 406 2.86 -30.57 -20.07
N ASN A 407 3.27 -29.30 -20.17
CA ASN A 407 3.67 -28.81 -21.49
C ASN A 407 4.73 -27.69 -21.36
N SER A 408 5.80 -27.85 -22.12
CA SER A 408 6.96 -26.97 -22.10
C SER A 408 6.79 -25.79 -23.04
N SER A 409 7.20 -24.60 -22.62
CA SER A 409 7.61 -23.54 -23.54
C SER A 409 8.93 -22.90 -23.07
N MET A 410 9.99 -23.16 -23.81
CA MET A 410 11.25 -22.42 -23.69
C MET A 410 11.03 -21.00 -24.22
N ILE A 411 11.37 -19.97 -23.44
CA ILE A 411 11.74 -18.66 -24.00
C ILE A 411 13.07 -18.24 -23.37
N ASN A 412 13.98 -17.76 -24.24
CA ASN A 412 15.37 -17.48 -23.91
C ASN A 412 15.53 -16.33 -22.91
N ASN A 413 16.50 -16.49 -22.00
CA ASN A 413 17.28 -15.37 -21.50
C ASN A 413 17.98 -14.67 -22.69
N GLN A 414 17.77 -13.37 -22.88
CA GLN A 414 18.83 -12.47 -23.38
C GLN A 414 18.50 -10.99 -23.12
N TYR A 415 19.36 -10.38 -22.29
CA TYR A 415 19.61 -8.94 -22.06
C TYR A 415 18.49 -8.07 -21.46
#